data_AF-A0A1D2TU93-F1
#
_entry.id   AF-A0A1D2TU93-F1
#
_cell.length_a   1.000
_cell.length_b   1.000
_cell.length_c   1.000
_cell.angle_alpha   90.00
_cell.angle_beta   90.00
_cell.angle_gamma   90.00
#
_symmetry.space_group_name_H-M   'P 1'
#
loop_
_entity.id
_entity.type
_entity.pdbx_description
1 polymer ?
#
loop_
_entity_poly.entity_id
_entity_poly.type
_entity_poly.pdbx_seq_one_letter_code
_entity_poly.pdbx_strand_id
1 'polypeptide(L)'
;YVDARSYDGGTFFRAARTPGQPRDGTIVGAPDAKVRPFPPIRHESTAKTGLRHLNGTLSLGRFAPGTATSNFFICVGDQPYLDAHPGAPGDNLGYAAFGKVVEGMAVVEKILSLPTNGETKFADQRGQWLKPPVAIVSMRRL
;
A
#
# COMPACT_ATOMS: atom_id res chain seq x y z
N TYR A 1 -10.19 6.67 9.55
CA TYR A 1 -8.96 6.22 10.22
C TYR A 1 -8.09 7.39 10.67
N VAL A 2 -7.74 8.33 9.78
CA VAL A 2 -6.94 9.53 10.13
C VAL A 2 -7.58 10.36 11.24
N ASP A 3 -8.84 10.76 11.07
CA ASP A 3 -9.53 11.59 12.07
C ASP A 3 -9.72 10.87 13.42
N ALA A 4 -9.79 9.54 13.39
CA ALA A 4 -9.85 8.68 14.57
C ALA A 4 -8.45 8.39 15.18
N ARG A 5 -7.39 9.01 14.65
CA ARG A 5 -5.97 8.80 15.04
C ARG A 5 -5.51 7.35 14.97
N SER A 6 -6.18 6.52 14.18
CA SER A 6 -5.93 5.09 14.10
C SER A 6 -4.55 4.73 13.55
N TYR A 7 -3.93 5.60 12.76
CA TYR A 7 -2.59 5.38 12.22
C TYR A 7 -1.46 5.88 13.12
N ASP A 8 -1.76 6.54 14.24
CA ASP A 8 -0.74 6.99 15.19
C ASP A 8 -0.09 5.78 15.85
N GLY A 9 1.24 5.69 15.78
CA GLY A 9 1.98 4.50 16.20
C GLY A 9 1.83 3.30 15.24
N GLY A 10 1.17 3.49 14.10
CA GLY A 10 1.16 2.52 13.01
C GLY A 10 2.53 2.34 12.38
N THR A 11 2.64 1.51 11.35
CA THR A 11 3.93 1.24 10.71
C THR A 11 3.81 1.06 9.21
N PHE A 12 4.86 1.44 8.49
CA PHE A 12 5.23 0.81 7.23
C PHE A 12 5.98 -0.49 7.55
N PHE A 13 5.35 -1.62 7.24
CA PHE A 13 5.86 -2.94 7.62
C PHE A 13 6.34 -3.77 6.42
N ARG A 14 5.96 -3.39 5.19
CA ARG A 14 6.35 -4.10 3.97
C ARG A 14 6.92 -3.14 2.93
N ALA A 15 8.02 -3.54 2.31
CA ALA A 15 8.63 -2.93 1.14
C ALA A 15 8.75 -4.01 0.05
N ALA A 16 7.82 -4.00 -0.90
CA ALA A 16 7.75 -4.98 -1.98
C ALA A 16 8.35 -4.36 -3.24
N ARG A 17 9.58 -4.78 -3.59
CA ARG A 17 10.29 -4.30 -4.78
C ARG A 17 9.85 -5.03 -6.02
N THR A 18 9.81 -4.33 -7.15
CA THR A 18 9.53 -4.92 -8.45
C THR A 18 10.70 -5.83 -8.87
N PRO A 19 10.45 -7.09 -9.28
CA PRO A 19 11.50 -7.99 -9.73
C PRO A 19 12.35 -7.36 -10.85
N GLY A 20 13.67 -7.39 -10.68
CA GLY A 20 14.61 -6.76 -11.63
C GLY A 20 14.69 -5.23 -11.56
N GLN A 21 13.83 -4.56 -10.78
CA GLN A 21 13.79 -3.11 -10.63
C GLN A 21 13.74 -2.73 -9.14
N PRO A 22 14.86 -2.87 -8.40
CA PRO A 22 14.88 -2.74 -6.94
C PRO A 22 14.60 -1.32 -6.41
N ARG A 23 14.56 -0.32 -7.28
CA ARG A 23 14.18 1.07 -6.96
C ARG A 23 12.68 1.34 -7.12
N ASP A 24 11.95 0.36 -7.67
CA ASP A 24 10.53 0.46 -7.96
C ASP A 24 9.76 -0.54 -7.10
N GLY A 25 8.48 -0.27 -6.85
CA GLY A 25 7.59 -1.17 -6.14
C GLY A 25 6.61 -0.42 -5.24
N THR A 26 6.34 -0.99 -4.07
CA THR A 26 5.39 -0.42 -3.10
C THR A 26 5.86 -0.52 -1.66
N ILE A 27 5.55 0.50 -0.85
CA ILE A 27 5.63 0.41 0.60
C ILE A 27 4.22 0.32 1.19
N VAL A 28 4.00 -0.53 2.19
CA VAL A 28 2.67 -0.81 2.77
C VAL A 28 2.62 -0.33 4.20
N GLY A 29 1.65 0.53 4.49
CA GLY A 29 1.35 1.09 5.80
C GLY A 29 0.08 0.48 6.40
N ALA A 30 0.06 0.35 7.72
CA ALA A 30 -1.10 -0.08 8.50
C ALA A 30 -1.13 0.58 9.89
N PRO A 31 -2.31 0.65 10.53
CA PRO A 31 -2.43 0.91 11.97
C PRO A 31 -1.62 -0.10 12.81
N ASP A 32 -1.44 0.22 14.09
CA ASP A 32 -1.02 -0.79 15.08
C ASP A 32 -2.02 -1.97 15.07
N ALA A 33 -1.52 -3.19 15.24
CA ALA A 33 -2.34 -4.40 15.17
C ALA A 33 -3.47 -4.47 16.22
N LYS A 34 -3.37 -3.69 17.30
CA LYS A 34 -4.41 -3.55 18.33
C LYS A 34 -5.59 -2.70 17.87
N VAL A 35 -5.43 -1.89 16.82
CA VAL A 35 -6.50 -1.07 16.28
C VAL A 35 -7.49 -1.96 15.54
N ARG A 36 -8.74 -1.97 16.02
CA ARG A 36 -9.82 -2.69 15.34
C ARG A 36 -10.13 -2.01 14.00
N PRO A 37 -10.13 -2.76 12.87
CA PRO A 37 -10.49 -2.18 11.59
C PRO A 37 -11.98 -1.79 11.56
N PHE A 38 -12.29 -0.71 10.87
CA PHE A 38 -13.64 -0.39 10.44
C PHE A 38 -14.15 -1.43 9.42
N PRO A 39 -15.48 -1.47 9.19
CA PRO A 39 -16.05 -2.33 8.14
C PRO A 39 -15.38 -2.08 6.79
N PRO A 40 -15.26 -3.12 5.95
CA PRO A 40 -14.64 -2.98 4.66
C PRO A 40 -15.47 -2.08 3.74
N ILE A 41 -14.80 -1.44 2.79
CA ILE A 41 -15.42 -0.47 1.88
C ILE A 41 -15.63 -1.04 0.48
N ARG A 42 -16.55 -0.42 -0.27
CA ARG A 42 -16.78 -0.75 -1.68
C ARG A 42 -15.51 -0.52 -2.50
N HIS A 43 -15.23 -1.44 -3.42
CA HIS A 43 -14.09 -1.32 -4.34
C HIS A 43 -14.36 -0.26 -5.42
N GLU A 44 -13.41 0.65 -5.60
CA GLU A 44 -13.42 1.69 -6.64
C GLU A 44 -12.25 1.44 -7.60
N SER A 45 -12.47 0.60 -8.61
CA SER A 45 -11.41 0.19 -9.54
C SER A 45 -10.89 1.35 -10.39
N THR A 46 -9.65 1.24 -10.87
CA THR A 46 -9.05 2.24 -11.76
C THR A 46 -9.77 2.36 -13.10
N ALA A 47 -10.44 1.31 -13.57
CA ALA A 47 -11.32 1.36 -14.73
C ALA A 47 -12.58 2.23 -14.49
N LYS A 48 -13.03 2.35 -13.25
CA LYS A 48 -14.18 3.20 -12.87
C LYS A 48 -13.75 4.64 -12.61
N THR A 49 -12.61 4.83 -11.93
CA THR A 49 -12.18 6.16 -11.47
C THR A 49 -11.24 6.87 -12.44
N GLY A 50 -10.58 6.13 -13.35
CA GLY A 50 -9.53 6.64 -14.23
C GLY A 50 -8.18 6.89 -13.54
N LEU A 51 -8.08 6.69 -12.22
CA LEU A 51 -6.85 6.88 -11.45
C LEU A 51 -5.92 5.69 -11.64
N ARG A 52 -4.68 5.93 -12.08
CA ARG A 52 -3.69 4.87 -12.34
C ARG A 52 -2.61 4.80 -11.26
N HIS A 53 -1.98 3.64 -11.10
CA HIS A 53 -0.86 3.45 -10.16
C HIS A 53 0.45 4.01 -10.72
N LEU A 54 0.55 5.33 -10.81
CA LEU A 54 1.77 6.05 -11.18
C LEU A 54 2.69 6.29 -9.96
N ASN A 55 3.91 6.76 -10.19
CA ASN A 55 4.84 7.13 -9.12
C ASN A 55 4.18 8.06 -8.07
N GLY A 56 4.26 7.67 -6.79
CA GLY A 56 3.68 8.37 -5.66
C GLY A 56 2.18 8.15 -5.44
N THR A 57 1.52 7.28 -6.20
CA THR A 57 0.09 6.97 -6.01
C THR A 57 -0.16 6.24 -4.70
N LEU A 58 -1.18 6.67 -3.94
CA LEU A 58 -1.71 5.98 -2.78
C LEU A 58 -2.88 5.08 -3.21
N SER A 59 -2.91 3.85 -2.69
CA SER A 59 -3.94 2.87 -3.01
C SER A 59 -4.20 1.91 -1.84
N LEU A 60 -5.36 1.27 -1.82
CA LEU A 60 -5.80 0.41 -0.72
C LEU A 60 -5.39 -1.05 -0.93
N GLY A 61 -4.87 -1.68 0.12
CA GLY A 61 -4.65 -3.13 0.16
C GLY A 61 -5.98 -3.89 0.30
N ARG A 62 -6.08 -5.04 -0.36
CA ARG A 62 -7.26 -5.94 -0.30
C ARG A 62 -6.87 -7.39 -0.49
N PHE A 63 -7.73 -8.31 -0.05
CA PHE A 63 -7.66 -9.74 -0.36
C PHE A 63 -8.61 -10.12 -1.50
N ALA A 64 -9.80 -9.51 -1.53
CA ALA A 64 -10.76 -9.63 -2.61
C ALA A 64 -11.46 -8.27 -2.83
N PRO A 65 -12.19 -8.07 -3.94
CA PRO A 65 -12.96 -6.85 -4.14
C PRO A 65 -13.93 -6.63 -2.97
N GLY A 66 -13.94 -5.41 -2.42
CA GLY A 66 -14.80 -5.05 -1.30
C GLY A 66 -14.32 -5.51 0.08
N THR A 67 -13.05 -5.94 0.23
CA THR A 67 -12.47 -6.33 1.53
C THR A 67 -11.48 -5.30 2.09
N ALA A 68 -11.26 -4.18 1.40
CA ALA A 68 -10.30 -3.17 1.82
C ALA A 68 -10.76 -2.49 3.11
N THR A 69 -9.85 -2.36 4.08
CA THR A 69 -10.10 -1.71 5.38
C THR A 69 -9.08 -0.60 5.64
N SER A 70 -7.99 -0.89 6.35
CA SER A 70 -7.03 0.09 6.86
C SER A 70 -5.65 0.04 6.21
N ASN A 71 -5.32 -1.03 5.49
CA ASN A 71 -3.99 -1.13 4.88
C ASN A 71 -3.98 -0.33 3.59
N PHE A 72 -2.96 0.52 3.44
CA PHE A 72 -2.72 1.28 2.23
C PHE A 72 -1.28 1.06 1.77
N PHE A 73 -1.01 1.39 0.52
CA PHE A 73 0.34 1.37 -0.02
C PHE A 73 0.62 2.59 -0.88
N ILE A 74 1.90 2.90 -1.04
CA ILE A 74 2.41 3.98 -1.87
C ILE A 74 3.28 3.38 -2.96
N CYS A 75 3.06 3.78 -4.21
CA CYS A 75 3.85 3.36 -5.36
C CYS A 75 5.16 4.16 -5.43
N VAL A 76 6.26 3.47 -5.71
CA VAL A 76 7.53 4.07 -6.15
C VAL A 76 7.78 3.58 -7.56
N GLY A 77 7.90 4.50 -8.52
CA GLY A 77 7.79 4.17 -9.94
C GLY A 77 6.35 3.81 -10.34
N ASP A 78 6.14 3.64 -11.65
CA ASP A 78 4.83 3.28 -12.20
C ASP A 78 4.58 1.77 -12.03
N GLN A 79 3.40 1.39 -11.54
CA GLN A 79 3.02 0.02 -11.21
C GLN A 79 1.74 -0.41 -11.95
N PRO A 80 1.73 -0.44 -13.30
CA PRO A 80 0.51 -0.64 -14.09
C PRO A 80 -0.16 -2.01 -13.89
N TYR A 81 0.57 -3.01 -13.38
CA TYR A 81 -0.01 -4.33 -13.04
C TYR A 81 -0.99 -4.26 -11.85
N LEU A 82 -1.02 -3.15 -11.11
CA LEU A 82 -1.98 -2.90 -10.04
C LEU A 82 -3.28 -2.26 -10.56
N ASP A 83 -3.29 -1.77 -11.81
CA ASP A 83 -4.49 -1.23 -12.44
C ASP A 83 -5.47 -2.36 -12.81
N ALA A 84 -6.74 -2.00 -12.95
CA ALA A 84 -7.75 -2.91 -13.44
C ALA A 84 -7.48 -3.28 -14.91
N HIS A 85 -7.74 -4.53 -15.26
CA HIS A 85 -7.64 -5.06 -16.62
C HIS A 85 -9.00 -5.62 -17.08
N PRO A 86 -9.98 -4.76 -17.39
CA PRO A 86 -11.31 -5.20 -17.80
C PRO A 86 -11.23 -6.19 -18.97
N GLY A 87 -11.85 -7.36 -18.80
CA GLY A 87 -11.87 -8.43 -19.82
C GLY A 87 -10.85 -9.55 -19.60
N ALA A 88 -9.90 -9.40 -18.69
CA ALA A 88 -9.06 -10.52 -18.24
C ALA A 88 -9.87 -11.50 -17.37
N PRO A 89 -9.56 -12.82 -17.36
CA PRO A 89 -10.24 -13.78 -16.50
C PRO A 89 -9.89 -13.55 -15.02
N GLY A 90 -10.78 -13.98 -14.12
CA GLY A 90 -10.58 -13.91 -12.68
C GLY A 90 -10.78 -12.50 -12.09
N ASP A 91 -10.13 -12.24 -10.95
CA ASP A 91 -10.14 -10.92 -10.33
C ASP A 91 -9.24 -9.95 -11.11
N ASN A 92 -9.88 -9.14 -11.94
CA ASN A 92 -9.25 -8.17 -12.83
C ASN A 92 -9.55 -6.71 -12.43
N LEU A 93 -10.07 -6.49 -11.22
CA LEU A 93 -10.52 -5.17 -10.76
C LEU A 93 -9.39 -4.27 -10.23
N GLY A 94 -8.15 -4.77 -10.21
CA GLY A 94 -6.98 -4.04 -9.74
C GLY A 94 -7.12 -3.57 -8.28
N TYR A 95 -6.35 -2.56 -7.89
CA TYR A 95 -6.42 -1.90 -6.58
C TYR A 95 -7.05 -0.50 -6.69
N ALA A 96 -7.63 -0.02 -5.60
CA ALA A 96 -8.34 1.26 -5.60
C ALA A 96 -7.35 2.41 -5.30
N ALA A 97 -6.87 3.08 -6.35
CA ALA A 97 -6.07 4.30 -6.22
C ALA A 97 -6.96 5.47 -5.75
N PHE A 98 -6.49 6.25 -4.77
CA PHE A 98 -7.30 7.31 -4.14
C PHE A 98 -6.53 8.59 -3.81
N GLY A 99 -5.22 8.63 -4.01
CA GLY A 99 -4.43 9.81 -3.68
C GLY A 99 -3.04 9.79 -4.29
N LYS A 100 -2.28 10.86 -4.04
CA LYS A 100 -0.90 11.00 -4.49
C LYS A 100 -0.06 11.72 -3.44
N VAL A 101 1.18 11.29 -3.28
CA VAL A 101 2.19 12.01 -2.49
C VAL A 101 2.53 13.31 -3.21
N VAL A 102 2.29 14.44 -2.54
CA VAL A 102 2.62 15.78 -3.05
C VAL A 102 4.02 16.23 -2.60
N GLU A 103 4.49 15.76 -1.44
CA GLU A 103 5.80 16.07 -0.87
C GLU A 103 6.34 14.84 -0.13
N GLY A 104 7.67 14.72 -0.05
CA GLY A 104 8.32 13.65 0.73
C GLY A 104 8.52 12.32 -0.02
N MET A 105 8.46 12.29 -1.35
CA MET A 105 8.75 11.07 -2.14
C MET A 105 10.13 10.47 -1.84
N ALA A 106 11.14 11.30 -1.58
CA ALA A 106 12.47 10.83 -1.17
C ALA A 106 12.44 9.97 0.12
N VAL A 107 11.48 10.23 1.02
CA VAL A 107 11.28 9.42 2.24
C VAL A 107 10.66 8.07 1.86
N VAL A 108 9.67 8.05 0.97
CA VAL A 108 9.02 6.83 0.47
C VAL A 108 10.06 5.91 -0.19
N GLU A 109 10.89 6.46 -1.08
CA GLU A 109 11.99 5.77 -1.74
C GLU A 109 13.01 5.21 -0.75
N LYS A 110 13.38 6.00 0.27
CA LYS A 110 14.26 5.55 1.34
C LYS A 110 13.67 4.36 2.08
N ILE A 111 12.38 4.38 2.43
CA ILE A 111 11.71 3.25 3.09
C ILE A 111 11.75 2.00 2.19
N LEU A 112 11.50 2.13 0.89
CA LEU A 112 11.56 1.01 -0.05
C LEU A 112 12.95 0.36 -0.09
N SER A 113 14.02 1.15 0.08
CA SER A 113 15.41 0.66 0.07
C SER A 113 15.86 -0.06 1.34
N LEU A 114 15.08 0.00 2.43
CA LEU A 114 15.49 -0.59 3.71
C LEU A 114 15.57 -2.12 3.67
N PRO A 115 16.38 -2.76 4.53
CA PRO A 115 16.47 -4.21 4.61
C PRO A 115 15.11 -4.89 4.84
N THR A 116 14.85 -5.95 4.07
CA THR A 116 13.57 -6.69 4.09
C THR A 116 13.72 -8.12 4.59
N ASN A 117 14.47 -8.29 5.69
CA ASN A 117 14.73 -9.55 6.38
C ASN A 117 13.70 -9.87 7.49
N GLY A 118 12.55 -9.21 7.47
CA GLY A 118 11.43 -9.51 8.36
C GLY A 118 10.76 -10.85 8.03
N GLU A 119 10.23 -11.48 9.08
CA GLU A 119 9.51 -12.74 8.97
C GLU A 119 8.07 -12.50 8.50
N THR A 120 7.52 -13.47 7.75
CA THR A 120 6.15 -13.44 7.31
C THR A 120 5.59 -14.85 7.20
N LYS A 121 4.29 -14.98 7.49
CA LYS A 121 3.54 -16.22 7.26
C LYS A 121 3.06 -16.38 5.83
N PHE A 122 3.16 -15.33 5.01
CA PHE A 122 2.71 -15.30 3.63
C PHE A 122 3.87 -15.64 2.70
N ALA A 123 3.80 -16.80 2.04
CA ALA A 123 4.88 -17.32 1.22
C ALA A 123 5.29 -16.39 0.07
N ASP A 124 4.31 -15.71 -0.52
CA ASP A 124 4.43 -14.71 -1.59
C ASP A 124 5.05 -13.39 -1.14
N GLN A 125 5.18 -13.17 0.17
CA GLN A 125 5.72 -11.95 0.76
C GLN A 125 7.11 -12.13 1.38
N ARG A 126 7.71 -13.32 1.27
CA ARG A 126 9.06 -13.58 1.79
C ARG A 126 10.05 -12.59 1.19
N GLY A 127 10.92 -12.03 2.04
CA GLY A 127 11.92 -11.05 1.63
C GLY A 127 11.36 -9.65 1.36
N GLN A 128 10.12 -9.35 1.75
CA GLN A 128 9.49 -8.02 1.57
C GLN A 128 9.18 -7.32 2.90
N TRP A 129 9.30 -8.00 4.05
CA TRP A 129 8.94 -7.44 5.35
C TRP A 129 10.10 -6.68 5.98
N LEU A 130 9.85 -5.47 6.47
CA LEU A 130 10.83 -4.60 7.10
C LEU A 130 11.13 -5.08 8.53
N LYS A 131 12.41 -5.05 8.93
CA LYS A 131 12.83 -5.37 10.32
C LYS A 131 13.96 -4.42 10.76
N PRO A 132 13.69 -3.43 11.63
CA PRO A 132 12.37 -3.10 12.19
C PRO A 132 11.43 -2.44 11.14
N PRO A 133 10.10 -2.52 11.33
CA PRO A 133 9.14 -1.67 10.61
C PRO A 133 9.42 -0.17 10.85
N VAL A 134 9.03 0.67 9.90
CA VAL A 134 9.18 2.14 10.02
C VAL A 134 7.91 2.71 10.64
N ALA A 135 8.04 3.44 11.75
CA ALA A 135 6.90 3.99 12.47
C ALA A 135 6.21 5.13 11.70
N ILE A 136 4.88 5.11 11.71
CA ILE A 136 4.03 6.26 11.42
C ILE A 136 3.80 6.95 12.76
N VAL A 137 4.59 7.99 13.06
CA VAL A 137 4.51 8.71 14.34
C VAL A 137 3.12 9.28 14.54
N SER A 138 2.58 9.93 13.51
CA SER A 138 1.20 10.40 13.49
C SER A 138 0.71 10.62 12.05
N MET A 139 -0.60 10.57 11.85
CA MET A 139 -1.24 10.97 10.59
C MET A 139 -2.34 11.99 10.87
N ARG A 140 -2.35 13.11 10.14
CA ARG A 140 -3.27 14.23 10.38
C ARG A 140 -3.90 14.69 9.07
N ARG A 141 -5.16 15.15 9.17
CA ARG A 141 -5.80 15.95 8.13
C ARG A 141 -5.30 17.39 8.31
N LEU A 142 -4.82 17.99 7.24
CA LEU A 142 -4.44 19.40 7.17
C LEU A 142 -5.66 20.27 6.85
#